data_AF-A0A3A8QNK6-F1
#
_entry.id   AF-A0A3A8QNK6-F1
#
_cell.length_a   1.000
_cell.length_b   1.000
_cell.length_c   1.000
_cell.angle_alpha   90.00
_cell.angle_beta   90.00
_cell.angle_gamma   90.00
#
_symmetry.space_group_name_H-M   'P 1'
#
loop_
_entity.id
_entity.type
_entity.pdbx_description
1 polymer ?
#
loop_
_entity_poly.entity_id
_entity_poly.type
_entity_poly.pdbx_seq_one_letter_code
_entity_poly.pdbx_strand_id
1 'polypeptide(L)'
;MVVLKAKGTSRISVHSRYRKKYLDWLGEKYGPKAKAAAESRLARGYQLHHLIPDAIAQKHPLLRMALKRVEGFTIDRGTNILDMPLAKTAPMKNMQKFMHMNSHSNYSKHVIMKLDHALSKLGPGSKLTPEAIDKAILEVEDSLRKAIQSRSLPREVLKEVYKDGVFMGMTIAMLEAPSHDESLMA
;
A
#
# COMPACT_ATOMS: atom_id res chain seq x y z
N MET A 1 15.87 6.69 13.78
CA MET A 1 16.21 6.24 12.42
C MET A 1 16.99 4.93 12.54
N VAL A 2 16.52 3.82 11.96
CA VAL A 2 17.22 2.51 12.07
C VAL A 2 18.22 2.38 10.91
N VAL A 3 19.47 2.73 11.20
CA VAL A 3 20.62 2.57 10.30
C VAL A 3 21.24 1.20 10.58
N LEU A 4 21.29 0.33 9.58
CA LEU A 4 22.03 -0.92 9.69
C LEU A 4 23.50 -0.64 9.40
N LYS A 5 24.34 -0.63 10.45
CA LYS A 5 25.79 -0.53 10.30
C LYS A 5 26.35 -1.87 9.80
N ALA A 6 26.70 -1.93 8.52
CA ALA A 6 27.51 -3.00 7.95
C ALA A 6 28.76 -2.38 7.30
N LYS A 7 29.95 -2.75 7.78
CA LYS A 7 31.27 -2.49 7.20
C LYS A 7 31.40 -1.13 6.45
N GLY A 8 31.35 -0.03 7.19
CA GLY A 8 31.72 1.30 6.70
C GLY A 8 30.72 2.04 5.80
N THR A 9 29.65 1.40 5.31
CA THR A 9 28.58 2.09 4.56
C THR A 9 27.26 2.10 5.32
N SER A 10 26.77 3.30 5.65
CA SER A 10 25.47 3.51 6.30
C SER A 10 24.32 3.18 5.35
N ARG A 11 23.99 1.89 5.22
CA ARG A 11 22.82 1.45 4.44
C ARG A 11 21.54 1.79 5.20
N ILE A 12 20.84 2.80 4.70
CA ILE A 12 19.43 3.09 5.01
C ILE A 12 18.64 1.82 4.75
N SER A 13 18.08 1.21 5.81
CA SER A 13 17.24 0.02 5.72
C SER A 13 16.05 0.27 4.78
N VAL A 14 15.56 -0.76 4.08
CA VAL A 14 14.42 -0.61 3.14
C VAL A 14 13.23 0.06 3.84
N HIS A 15 12.91 -0.38 5.07
CA HIS A 15 11.93 0.23 5.97
C HIS A 15 12.11 1.74 6.22
N SER A 16 13.36 2.24 6.29
CA SER A 16 13.61 3.67 6.45
C SER A 16 13.61 4.45 5.13
N ARG A 17 13.86 3.79 3.99
CA ARG A 17 13.82 4.40 2.65
C ARG A 17 12.40 4.78 2.23
N TYR A 18 11.47 3.83 2.26
CA TYR A 18 10.09 4.10 1.84
C TYR A 18 9.36 4.98 2.88
N ARG A 19 9.68 4.86 4.17
CA ARG A 19 9.23 5.80 5.21
C ARG A 19 9.66 7.24 4.92
N LYS A 20 10.91 7.47 4.51
CA LYS A 20 11.39 8.81 4.09
C LYS A 20 10.58 9.31 2.89
N LYS A 21 10.51 8.52 1.81
CA LYS A 21 9.75 8.88 0.58
C LYS A 21 8.28 9.23 0.87
N TYR A 22 7.62 8.49 1.77
CA TYR A 22 6.25 8.78 2.19
C TYR A 22 6.12 10.09 2.98
N LEU A 23 6.98 10.31 3.97
CA LEU A 23 6.93 11.49 4.82
C LEU A 23 7.32 12.77 4.08
N ASP A 24 8.27 12.70 3.16
CA ASP A 24 8.67 13.82 2.32
C ASP A 24 7.57 14.19 1.33
N TRP A 25 6.99 13.20 0.63
CA TRP A 25 5.82 13.40 -0.23
C TRP A 25 4.63 14.05 0.52
N LEU A 26 4.37 13.64 1.76
CA LEU A 26 3.35 14.30 2.59
C LEU A 26 3.70 15.75 2.91
N GLY A 27 4.97 16.03 3.21
CA GLY A 27 5.45 17.38 3.50
C GLY A 27 5.38 18.30 2.28
N GLU A 28 5.72 17.78 1.11
CA GLU A 28 5.65 18.46 -0.19
C GLU A 28 4.19 18.72 -0.61
N LYS A 29 3.32 17.71 -0.55
CA LYS A 29 1.94 17.79 -1.07
C LYS A 29 0.95 18.44 -0.10
N TYR A 30 1.15 18.30 1.20
CA TYR A 30 0.19 18.71 2.24
C TYR A 30 0.81 19.52 3.39
N GLY A 31 2.09 19.88 3.29
CA GLY A 31 2.78 20.74 4.25
C GLY A 31 3.29 20.04 5.51
N PRO A 32 4.09 20.75 6.34
CA PRO A 32 4.79 20.17 7.49
C PRO A 32 3.85 19.60 8.56
N LYS A 33 2.65 20.16 8.73
CA LYS A 33 1.64 19.64 9.68
C LYS A 33 1.18 18.22 9.31
N ALA A 34 1.04 17.91 8.01
CA ALA A 34 0.64 16.59 7.55
C ALA A 34 1.76 15.55 7.78
N LYS A 35 3.01 15.93 7.50
CA LYS A 35 4.21 15.13 7.79
C LYS A 35 4.33 14.80 9.29
N ALA A 36 4.25 15.81 10.16
CA ALA A 36 4.31 15.62 11.62
C ALA A 36 3.16 14.73 12.15
N ALA A 37 1.93 14.91 11.62
CA ALA A 37 0.80 14.07 11.98
C ALA A 37 1.01 12.60 11.58
N ALA A 38 1.63 12.32 10.44
CA ALA A 38 2.00 10.97 10.03
C ALA A 38 3.14 10.39 10.89
N GLU A 39 4.17 11.18 11.22
CA GLU A 39 5.23 10.75 12.14
C GLU A 39 4.69 10.36 13.51
N SER A 40 3.72 11.12 14.04
CA SER A 40 2.99 10.79 15.27
C SER A 40 2.17 9.50 15.16
N ARG A 41 1.57 9.20 14.00
CA ARG A 41 0.85 7.93 13.78
C ARG A 41 1.82 6.75 13.73
N LEU A 42 2.92 6.87 12.98
CA LEU A 42 3.96 5.85 12.88
C LEU A 42 4.66 5.58 14.23
N ALA A 43 4.87 6.61 15.05
CA ALA A 43 5.40 6.46 16.41
C ALA A 43 4.44 5.67 17.34
N ARG A 44 3.13 5.72 17.09
CA ARG A 44 2.09 4.94 17.79
C ARG A 44 1.84 3.56 17.18
N GLY A 45 2.74 3.07 16.33
CA GLY A 45 2.62 1.75 15.70
C GLY A 45 1.60 1.68 14.56
N TYR A 46 1.34 2.78 13.84
CA TYR A 46 0.82 2.65 12.48
C TYR A 46 1.91 2.04 11.59
N GLN A 47 1.50 1.15 10.69
CA GLN A 47 2.34 0.57 9.65
C GLN A 47 2.17 1.32 8.33
N LEU A 48 3.13 1.16 7.44
CA LEU A 48 3.13 1.72 6.09
C LEU A 48 2.82 0.59 5.12
N HIS A 49 1.86 0.83 4.23
CA HIS A 49 1.36 -0.14 3.27
C HIS A 49 1.50 0.42 1.86
N HIS A 50 1.98 -0.42 0.93
CA HIS A 50 1.88 -0.12 -0.49
C HIS A 50 0.42 -0.28 -0.94
N LEU A 51 -0.10 0.70 -1.69
CA LEU A 51 -1.42 0.66 -2.33
C LEU A 51 -1.41 -0.33 -3.50
N ILE A 52 -0.32 -0.34 -4.25
CA ILE A 52 -0.01 -1.34 -5.27
C ILE A 52 1.05 -2.27 -4.67
N PRO A 53 0.71 -3.52 -4.30
CA PRO A 53 1.66 -4.48 -3.74
C PRO A 53 2.85 -4.80 -4.65
N ASP A 54 4.02 -5.03 -4.05
CA ASP A 54 5.27 -5.39 -4.75
C ASP A 54 5.11 -6.58 -5.72
N ALA A 55 4.36 -7.61 -5.31
CA ALA A 55 4.10 -8.80 -6.12
C ALA A 55 3.34 -8.49 -7.43
N ILE A 56 2.56 -7.41 -7.46
CA ILE A 56 1.88 -6.90 -8.66
C ILE A 56 2.83 -6.01 -9.44
N ALA A 57 3.59 -5.15 -8.77
CA ALA A 57 4.56 -4.24 -9.39
C ALA A 57 5.65 -4.96 -10.20
N GLN A 58 6.09 -6.12 -9.73
CA GLN A 58 7.06 -6.95 -10.46
C GLN A 58 6.50 -7.59 -11.74
N LYS A 59 5.17 -7.74 -11.85
CA LYS A 59 4.51 -8.54 -12.90
C LYS A 59 3.71 -7.71 -13.90
N HIS A 60 2.98 -6.69 -13.43
CA HIS A 60 2.00 -5.95 -14.25
C HIS A 60 2.67 -5.15 -15.38
N PRO A 61 2.19 -5.24 -16.65
CA PRO A 61 2.84 -4.58 -17.78
C PRO A 61 3.01 -3.06 -17.62
N LEU A 62 2.02 -2.35 -17.06
CA LEU A 62 2.08 -0.90 -16.88
C LEU A 62 3.22 -0.50 -15.92
N LEU A 63 3.35 -1.24 -14.82
CA LEU A 63 4.39 -1.00 -13.81
C LEU A 63 5.78 -1.42 -14.31
N ARG A 64 5.86 -2.49 -15.10
CA ARG A 64 7.10 -2.89 -15.79
C ARG A 64 7.52 -1.90 -16.88
N MET A 65 6.58 -1.21 -17.53
CA MET A 65 6.90 -0.09 -18.43
C MET A 65 7.44 1.10 -17.64
N ALA A 66 6.82 1.48 -16.52
CA ALA A 66 7.28 2.58 -15.68
C ALA A 66 8.70 2.35 -15.13
N LEU A 67 8.97 1.17 -14.56
CA LEU A 67 10.29 0.75 -14.09
C LEU A 67 11.40 0.80 -15.16
N LYS A 68 11.04 0.81 -16.45
CA LYS A 68 12.00 0.87 -17.57
C LYS A 68 12.10 2.25 -18.23
N ARG A 69 11.05 3.08 -18.15
CA ARG A 69 10.87 4.25 -19.03
C ARG A 69 10.66 5.56 -18.27
N VAL A 70 10.22 5.50 -17.02
CA VAL A 70 9.98 6.69 -16.18
C VAL A 70 11.16 6.87 -15.26
N GLU A 71 11.88 7.98 -15.43
CA GLU A 71 13.07 8.29 -14.63
C GLU A 71 12.71 8.38 -13.13
N GLY A 72 13.54 7.78 -12.28
CA GLY A 72 13.33 7.75 -10.84
C GLY A 72 12.13 6.90 -10.36
N PHE A 73 11.37 6.25 -11.26
CA PHE A 73 10.20 5.46 -10.86
C PHE A 73 10.58 4.28 -9.96
N THR A 74 9.75 4.07 -8.94
CA THR A 74 10.02 3.14 -7.85
C THR A 74 8.72 2.85 -7.12
N ILE A 75 8.42 1.58 -6.86
CA ILE A 75 7.18 1.19 -6.16
C ILE A 75 7.12 1.71 -4.71
N ASP A 76 8.29 1.98 -4.11
CA ASP A 76 8.47 2.63 -2.80
C ASP A 76 8.17 4.14 -2.79
N ARG A 77 7.62 4.73 -3.88
CA ARG A 77 7.32 6.17 -3.93
C ARG A 77 6.21 6.54 -2.95
N GLY A 78 6.27 7.76 -2.40
CA GLY A 78 5.33 8.22 -1.37
C GLY A 78 3.86 8.19 -1.82
N THR A 79 3.60 8.44 -3.10
CA THR A 79 2.26 8.35 -3.70
C THR A 79 1.66 6.95 -3.67
N ASN A 80 2.49 5.89 -3.64
CA ASN A 80 2.05 4.51 -3.49
C ASN A 80 1.94 4.05 -2.01
N ILE A 81 2.22 4.90 -1.03
CA ILE A 81 2.30 4.48 0.39
C ILE A 81 1.22 5.14 1.23
N LEU A 82 0.56 4.37 2.11
CA LEU A 82 -0.41 4.87 3.09
C LEU A 82 -0.07 4.35 4.48
N ASP A 83 -0.15 5.22 5.50
CA ASP A 83 -0.04 4.79 6.90
C ASP A 83 -1.40 4.33 7.44
N MET A 84 -1.44 3.15 8.06
CA MET A 84 -2.67 2.53 8.59
C MET A 84 -2.40 1.90 9.97
N PRO A 85 -3.40 1.80 10.86
CA PRO A 85 -3.20 1.24 12.19
C PRO A 85 -2.97 -0.27 12.15
N LEU A 86 -2.12 -0.76 13.06
CA LEU A 86 -2.02 -2.18 13.36
C LEU A 86 -3.31 -2.69 14.04
N ALA A 87 -3.71 -3.91 13.71
CA ALA A 87 -4.85 -4.59 14.36
C ALA A 87 -4.71 -4.63 15.89
N LYS A 88 -3.47 -4.78 16.37
CA LYS A 88 -3.13 -4.92 17.79
C LYS A 88 -3.04 -3.60 18.57
N THR A 89 -2.97 -2.45 17.90
CA THR A 89 -2.77 -1.12 18.56
C THR A 89 -3.93 -0.15 18.36
N ALA A 90 -4.94 -0.51 17.57
CA ALA A 90 -6.20 0.22 17.52
C ALA A 90 -6.95 0.05 18.86
N PRO A 91 -7.23 1.12 19.63
CA PRO A 91 -8.06 1.00 20.82
C PRO A 91 -9.47 0.55 20.42
N MET A 92 -9.99 -0.48 21.09
CA MET A 92 -11.27 -1.13 20.77
C MET A 92 -12.47 -0.17 20.72
N LYS A 93 -12.36 1.03 21.30
CA LYS A 93 -13.37 2.10 21.20
C LYS A 93 -13.53 2.73 19.80
N ASN A 94 -12.65 2.44 18.84
CA ASN A 94 -12.71 2.99 17.47
C ASN A 94 -12.76 1.89 16.41
N MET A 95 -13.82 1.06 16.43
CA MET A 95 -14.09 -0.14 15.61
C MET A 95 -14.28 0.12 14.09
N GLN A 96 -13.63 1.14 13.52
CA GLN A 96 -13.87 1.61 12.14
C GLN A 96 -12.58 1.96 11.38
N LYS A 97 -11.48 1.28 11.69
CA LYS A 97 -10.21 1.47 10.96
C LYS A 97 -9.80 0.15 10.33
N PHE A 98 -9.47 0.19 9.04
CA PHE A 98 -8.90 -0.96 8.32
C PHE A 98 -7.54 -1.36 8.94
N MET A 99 -7.29 -2.66 9.07
CA MET A 99 -6.19 -3.28 9.83
C MET A 99 -5.29 -4.17 8.95
N HIS A 100 -4.19 -4.73 9.49
CA HIS A 100 -3.16 -5.49 8.75
C HIS A 100 -2.78 -6.86 9.40
N MET A 101 -2.39 -7.85 8.56
CA MET A 101 -2.42 -9.33 8.74
C MET A 101 -1.43 -10.11 7.73
N ASN A 102 -1.55 -11.42 7.29
CA ASN A 102 -0.61 -12.41 6.52
C ASN A 102 -0.50 -12.85 4.91
N SER A 103 -1.46 -12.69 3.93
CA SER A 103 -1.60 -12.99 2.43
C SER A 103 -2.89 -12.36 1.71
N HIS A 104 -2.85 -11.77 0.47
CA HIS A 104 -3.94 -10.93 -0.18
C HIS A 104 -4.52 -11.33 -1.60
N SER A 105 -5.38 -12.33 -1.77
CA SER A 105 -5.90 -12.66 -3.13
C SER A 105 -6.84 -11.60 -3.74
N ASN A 106 -7.90 -11.20 -3.04
CA ASN A 106 -8.96 -10.33 -3.61
C ASN A 106 -8.53 -8.85 -3.79
N TYR A 107 -7.79 -8.28 -2.84
CA TYR A 107 -7.22 -6.93 -3.03
C TYR A 107 -6.26 -6.90 -4.23
N SER A 108 -5.45 -7.93 -4.42
CA SER A 108 -4.54 -8.00 -5.58
C SER A 108 -5.31 -8.07 -6.90
N LYS A 109 -6.39 -8.86 -6.99
CA LYS A 109 -7.30 -8.86 -8.15
C LYS A 109 -7.88 -7.45 -8.41
N HIS A 110 -8.34 -6.76 -7.36
CA HIS A 110 -8.89 -5.40 -7.47
C HIS A 110 -7.86 -4.38 -7.98
N VAL A 111 -6.62 -4.44 -7.48
CA VAL A 111 -5.52 -3.60 -7.96
C VAL A 111 -5.15 -3.92 -9.42
N ILE A 112 -5.09 -5.21 -9.79
CA ILE A 112 -4.85 -5.65 -11.17
C ILE A 112 -5.92 -5.08 -12.11
N MET A 113 -7.21 -5.24 -11.80
CA MET A 113 -8.31 -4.68 -12.62
C MET A 113 -8.19 -3.16 -12.84
N LYS A 114 -7.78 -2.40 -11.80
CA LYS A 114 -7.55 -0.96 -11.93
C LYS A 114 -6.36 -0.63 -12.83
N LEU A 115 -5.27 -1.40 -12.74
CA LEU A 115 -4.08 -1.23 -13.57
C LEU A 115 -4.31 -1.66 -15.03
N ASP A 116 -5.08 -2.73 -15.27
CA ASP A 116 -5.49 -3.17 -16.61
C ASP A 116 -6.39 -2.13 -17.29
N HIS A 117 -7.35 -1.57 -16.56
CA HIS A 117 -8.20 -0.48 -17.04
C HIS A 117 -7.44 0.84 -17.27
N ALA A 118 -6.40 1.12 -16.47
CA ALA A 118 -5.50 2.24 -16.73
C ALA A 118 -4.65 2.00 -18.00
N LEU A 119 -4.16 0.78 -18.18
CA LEU A 119 -3.38 0.38 -19.36
C LEU A 119 -4.23 0.40 -20.64
N SER A 120 -5.49 -0.08 -20.61
CA SER A 120 -6.37 -0.07 -21.77
C SER A 120 -6.73 1.33 -22.26
N LYS A 121 -6.83 2.30 -21.34
CA LYS A 121 -7.04 3.72 -21.65
C LYS A 121 -5.84 4.41 -22.31
N LEU A 122 -4.63 3.92 -22.06
CA LEU A 122 -3.42 4.50 -22.64
C LEU A 122 -3.27 4.15 -24.13
N GLY A 123 -3.79 3.01 -24.58
CA GLY A 123 -3.66 2.54 -25.95
C GLY A 123 -2.29 1.86 -26.22
N PRO A 124 -1.91 1.66 -27.49
CA PRO A 124 -0.76 0.82 -27.85
C PRO A 124 0.59 1.35 -27.33
N GLY A 125 1.30 0.49 -26.59
CA GLY A 125 2.44 0.83 -25.73
C GLY A 125 3.64 1.54 -26.39
N SER A 126 3.80 1.42 -27.71
CA SER A 126 4.92 2.00 -28.47
C SER A 126 4.89 3.53 -28.55
N LYS A 127 3.72 4.16 -28.42
CA LYS A 127 3.56 5.63 -28.50
C LYS A 127 3.36 6.33 -27.15
N LEU A 128 3.31 5.58 -26.05
CA LEU A 128 3.12 6.15 -24.71
C LEU A 128 4.36 6.92 -24.28
N THR A 129 4.20 8.16 -23.81
CA THR A 129 5.30 8.91 -23.20
C THR A 129 5.52 8.46 -21.75
N PRO A 130 6.71 8.68 -21.16
CA PRO A 130 6.94 8.40 -19.74
C PRO A 130 5.92 9.09 -18.83
N GLU A 131 5.55 10.33 -19.13
CA GLU A 131 4.62 11.14 -18.34
C GLU A 131 3.20 10.56 -18.39
N ALA A 132 2.77 10.03 -19.55
CA ALA A 132 1.48 9.36 -19.69
C ALA A 132 1.41 8.06 -18.86
N ILE A 133 2.51 7.28 -18.86
CA ILE A 133 2.65 6.08 -18.03
C ILE A 133 2.60 6.44 -16.54
N ASP A 134 3.38 7.43 -16.11
CA ASP A 134 3.45 7.83 -14.71
C ASP A 134 2.11 8.37 -14.19
N LYS A 135 1.48 9.26 -14.97
CA LYS A 135 0.16 9.82 -14.67
C LYS A 135 -0.90 8.73 -14.49
N ALA A 136 -0.95 7.74 -15.36
CA ALA A 136 -1.92 6.65 -15.24
C ALA A 136 -1.73 5.83 -13.95
N ILE A 137 -0.49 5.62 -13.51
CA ILE A 137 -0.22 4.92 -12.25
C ILE A 137 -0.56 5.82 -11.05
N LEU A 138 -0.27 7.13 -11.13
CA LEU A 138 -0.67 8.10 -10.10
C LEU A 138 -2.20 8.18 -9.92
N GLU A 139 -2.97 8.09 -11.01
CA GLU A 139 -4.44 8.03 -10.97
C GLU A 139 -4.94 6.75 -10.29
N VAL A 140 -4.29 5.60 -10.53
CA VAL A 140 -4.60 4.34 -9.83
C VAL A 140 -4.26 4.44 -8.33
N GLU A 141 -3.09 4.96 -7.98
CA GLU A 141 -2.67 5.16 -6.59
C GLU A 141 -3.60 6.11 -5.83
N ASP A 142 -3.98 7.25 -6.43
CA ASP A 142 -4.92 8.20 -5.83
C ASP A 142 -6.33 7.61 -5.71
N SER A 143 -6.79 6.84 -6.69
CA SER A 143 -8.07 6.11 -6.64
C SER A 143 -8.10 5.07 -5.50
N LEU A 144 -7.03 4.27 -5.36
CA LEU A 144 -6.89 3.30 -4.27
C LEU A 144 -6.84 4.00 -2.91
N ARG A 145 -6.02 5.04 -2.77
CA ARG A 145 -5.91 5.85 -1.55
C ARG A 145 -7.26 6.42 -1.13
N LYS A 146 -7.99 7.04 -2.07
CA LYS A 146 -9.33 7.57 -1.85
C LYS A 146 -10.27 6.48 -1.36
N ALA A 147 -10.37 5.34 -2.05
CA ALA A 147 -11.27 4.25 -1.66
C ALA A 147 -10.98 3.69 -0.26
N ILE A 148 -9.69 3.63 0.14
CA ILE A 148 -9.29 3.22 1.51
C ILE A 148 -9.65 4.30 2.53
N GLN A 149 -9.47 5.59 2.22
CA GLN A 149 -9.75 6.68 3.15
C GLN A 149 -11.25 6.97 3.30
N SER A 150 -12.03 6.85 2.22
CA SER A 150 -13.49 7.02 2.19
C SER A 150 -14.27 5.78 2.66
N ARG A 151 -13.59 4.64 2.80
CA ARG A 151 -14.19 3.31 3.05
C ARG A 151 -15.08 2.80 1.91
N SER A 152 -14.89 3.28 0.69
CA SER A 152 -15.64 2.87 -0.51
C SER A 152 -14.96 1.75 -1.31
N LEU A 153 -14.27 0.81 -0.62
CA LEU A 153 -13.78 -0.41 -1.25
C LEU A 153 -14.94 -1.42 -1.44
N PRO A 154 -14.93 -2.23 -2.51
CA PRO A 154 -15.93 -3.28 -2.70
C PRO A 154 -15.96 -4.30 -1.55
N ARG A 155 -17.13 -4.83 -1.20
CA ARG A 155 -17.30 -5.69 -0.02
C ARG A 155 -16.48 -6.98 -0.10
N GLU A 156 -16.30 -7.53 -1.30
CA GLU A 156 -15.49 -8.71 -1.60
C GLU A 156 -13.97 -8.52 -1.39
N VAL A 157 -13.52 -7.27 -1.24
CA VAL A 157 -12.15 -6.89 -0.88
C VAL A 157 -11.98 -6.72 0.65
N LEU A 158 -13.09 -6.60 1.37
CA LEU A 158 -13.13 -6.45 2.82
C LEU A 158 -13.31 -7.83 3.48
N LYS A 159 -12.66 -8.03 4.64
CA LYS A 159 -12.90 -9.16 5.54
C LYS A 159 -13.58 -8.64 6.81
N GLU A 160 -14.63 -9.30 7.23
CA GLU A 160 -15.24 -9.06 8.55
C GLU A 160 -14.36 -9.72 9.62
N VAL A 161 -13.93 -8.95 10.60
CA VAL A 161 -13.05 -9.42 11.68
C VAL A 161 -13.89 -9.74 12.90
N TYR A 162 -13.66 -10.91 13.47
CA TYR A 162 -14.25 -11.34 14.72
C TYR A 162 -13.14 -11.63 15.73
N LYS A 163 -13.42 -11.41 17.00
CA LYS A 163 -12.56 -11.83 18.11
C LYS A 163 -13.46 -12.41 19.19
N ASP A 164 -13.19 -13.64 19.61
CA ASP A 164 -13.94 -14.34 20.66
C ASP A 164 -15.47 -14.34 20.40
N GLY A 165 -15.87 -14.50 19.12
CA GLY A 165 -17.27 -14.43 18.65
C GLY A 165 -17.83 -13.03 18.44
N VAL A 166 -17.17 -11.97 18.91
CA VAL A 166 -17.63 -10.58 18.80
C VAL A 166 -17.15 -9.96 17.48
N PHE A 167 -18.06 -9.31 16.74
CA PHE A 167 -17.72 -8.54 15.54
C PHE A 167 -16.87 -7.31 15.90
N MET A 168 -15.65 -7.25 15.35
CA MET A 168 -14.65 -6.21 15.62
C MET A 168 -14.63 -5.09 14.57
N GLY A 169 -15.28 -5.30 13.41
CA GLY A 169 -15.35 -4.35 12.31
C GLY A 169 -14.97 -4.98 10.96
N MET A 170 -15.03 -4.16 9.90
CA MET A 170 -14.52 -4.54 8.58
C MET A 170 -13.06 -4.09 8.43
N THR A 171 -12.21 -5.00 8.02
CA THR A 171 -10.84 -4.70 7.58
C THR A 171 -10.77 -4.80 6.06
N ILE A 172 -9.86 -4.06 5.42
CA ILE A 172 -9.28 -4.58 4.17
C ILE A 172 -8.68 -5.92 4.57
N ALA A 173 -8.91 -6.99 3.80
CA ALA A 173 -8.39 -8.33 4.06
C ALA A 173 -6.87 -8.33 3.92
N MET A 174 -6.21 -7.61 4.81
CA MET A 174 -4.92 -7.03 4.57
C MET A 174 -3.90 -8.02 5.09
N LEU A 175 -3.94 -9.20 4.46
CA LEU A 175 -3.12 -10.39 4.58
C LEU A 175 -3.81 -11.50 5.54
N GLU A 176 -3.67 -12.86 5.45
CA GLU A 176 -3.64 -13.93 6.51
C GLU A 176 -2.68 -15.08 6.07
N ALA A 177 -1.82 -15.63 6.95
CA ALA A 177 -1.01 -16.83 6.62
C ALA A 177 -1.85 -18.06 7.01
N PRO A 178 -1.73 -19.23 6.33
CA PRO A 178 -2.59 -20.38 6.63
C PRO A 178 -2.52 -20.72 8.11
N SER A 179 -3.68 -20.93 8.72
CA SER A 179 -3.72 -21.54 10.05
C SER A 179 -3.15 -22.95 9.94
N HIS A 180 -2.41 -23.40 10.96
CA HIS A 180 -1.72 -24.70 10.92
C HIS A 180 -2.71 -25.88 10.76
N ASP A 181 -3.97 -25.65 11.14
CA ASP A 181 -5.07 -26.61 11.09
C ASP A 181 -5.64 -26.84 9.67
N GLU A 182 -5.54 -25.87 8.75
CA GLU A 182 -5.99 -26.03 7.36
C GLU A 182 -4.97 -26.75 6.47
N SER A 183 -3.72 -26.87 6.90
CA SER A 183 -2.66 -27.63 6.19
C SER A 183 -2.72 -29.16 6.38
N LEU A 184 -3.71 -29.69 7.09
CA LEU A 184 -3.86 -31.12 7.41
C LEU A 184 -5.06 -31.81 6.73
N MET A 185 -5.71 -31.14 5.77
CA MET A 185 -6.91 -31.62 5.07
C MET A 185 -6.80 -31.54 3.53
N ALA A 186 -5.60 -31.78 3.00
CA ALA A 186 -5.32 -31.89 1.56
C ALA A 186 -4.32 -33.03 1.29
#